data_AF-A0A936NJ23-F1
#
_entry.id   AF-A0A936NJ23-F1
#
_cell.length_a   1.000
_cell.length_b   1.000
_cell.length_c   1.000
_cell.angle_alpha   90.00
_cell.angle_beta   90.00
_cell.angle_gamma   90.00
#
_symmetry.space_group_name_H-M   'P 1'
#
loop_
_entity.id
_entity.type
_entity.pdbx_description
1 polymer ?
#
loop_
_entity_poly.entity_id
_entity_poly.type
_entity_poly.pdbx_seq_one_letter_code
_entity_poly.pdbx_strand_id
1 'polypeptide(L)'
;MSRDYGKPSSESSRPHRDASVHEDWTELRTLLLAPEHTQLDELRDRLDNHIIEPGDVSRVLPEAFAIRGEGDQQLSTVLTPYVESGFVTAIRKSPRTIVDAIAPIMGPAIRQAIARALQSMTQSFNHTLDESLSVRGMRWRLEAWRTGKPFAEVVLLHRLRYRVEQVFLIHRETGLLLHHVASDGAVVQDQHVVSGMLTAIQNYVRDSFGAAPDQALDQFQVGEWTVWVEQGAHSYLAGVIRGTPPADLRERFRDVLDHIHAHHADALAHFTGDAAPFKTTQVDLEHCLEAHYERPPKQGALKGWILIGLIVLGVVWWGWMAYQAQSRWSHLLDRLREEPGIVITQARSMWGEYHIEGLRDPLAKSPTALVVEAGFNPATVKMEWAPFYALDASLVVARAQSILRAPESVKFHIEGGLLVATGAASPDWAREARRLAVLVPGISQYQDDGLMTASIPALLDRINRTVIHFPSGSSTVEGAERDALGTVSAILRELDQLVSQSGQRVDLEVLGWTDATGSPARNLQLSQERARAVVAVLSEKRLDRSDTMVIGTVGPQDQRGSTQEIGNRRIATLRATLTAQGQDSQTADP
;
A
#
# COMPACT_ATOMS: atom_id res chain seq x y z
N MET A 1 -112.39 -71.10 26.37
CA MET A 1 -113.56 -71.40 27.24
C MET A 1 -113.88 -72.89 27.15
N SER A 2 -114.89 -73.37 27.88
CA SER A 2 -115.46 -74.74 27.90
C SER A 2 -115.35 -75.49 26.55
N ARG A 3 -114.93 -76.75 26.52
CA ARG A 3 -115.72 -77.97 26.88
C ARG A 3 -117.09 -78.00 26.19
N ASP A 4 -117.37 -79.07 25.44
CA ASP A 4 -118.58 -79.87 25.70
C ASP A 4 -118.40 -81.35 25.30
N TYR A 5 -119.42 -82.18 25.56
CA TYR A 5 -119.40 -83.65 25.57
C TYR A 5 -120.19 -84.31 24.42
N GLY A 6 -119.85 -85.57 24.11
CA GLY A 6 -120.64 -86.48 23.26
C GLY A 6 -120.36 -87.96 23.60
N LYS A 7 -121.41 -88.81 23.63
CA LYS A 7 -121.41 -90.21 24.14
C LYS A 7 -122.70 -90.93 23.68
N PRO A 8 -122.83 -92.28 23.79
CA PRO A 8 -121.90 -93.37 23.44
C PRO A 8 -122.62 -94.56 22.71
N SER A 9 -121.95 -95.73 22.59
CA SER A 9 -122.53 -97.10 22.39
C SER A 9 -123.30 -97.41 21.09
N SER A 10 -123.29 -98.61 20.47
CA SER A 10 -122.60 -99.93 20.66
C SER A 10 -123.11 -100.89 19.54
N GLU A 11 -122.63 -102.10 19.22
CA GLU A 11 -121.57 -102.98 19.76
C GLU A 11 -121.10 -104.03 18.71
N SER A 12 -120.09 -104.85 19.08
CA SER A 12 -119.67 -106.13 18.46
C SER A 12 -119.00 -106.12 17.06
N SER A 13 -117.80 -106.70 16.96
CA SER A 13 -117.23 -107.50 15.82
C SER A 13 -115.69 -107.57 15.84
N ARG A 14 -115.11 -108.50 15.05
CA ARG A 14 -113.67 -108.85 14.92
C ARG A 14 -113.04 -108.19 13.64
N PRO A 15 -111.78 -108.46 13.24
CA PRO A 15 -110.49 -108.28 13.94
C PRO A 15 -109.34 -107.70 13.06
N HIS A 16 -108.39 -106.95 13.63
CA HIS A 16 -107.05 -106.64 13.05
C HIS A 16 -106.10 -106.36 14.23
N ARG A 17 -104.91 -106.95 14.46
CA ARG A 17 -103.95 -107.80 13.71
C ARG A 17 -102.83 -107.13 12.88
N ASP A 18 -102.70 -105.81 12.95
CA ASP A 18 -101.60 -105.07 12.29
C ASP A 18 -100.67 -104.31 13.25
N ALA A 19 -100.89 -104.40 14.57
CA ALA A 19 -100.15 -103.61 15.57
C ALA A 19 -98.71 -104.11 15.84
N SER A 20 -98.50 -105.43 15.98
CA SER A 20 -97.19 -105.96 16.41
C SER A 20 -96.08 -105.77 15.37
N VAL A 21 -96.42 -105.82 14.08
CA VAL A 21 -95.45 -105.73 12.97
C VAL A 21 -94.72 -104.38 12.95
N HIS A 22 -95.26 -103.33 13.57
CA HIS A 22 -94.58 -102.03 13.67
C HIS A 22 -93.68 -101.89 14.91
N GLU A 23 -93.98 -102.59 16.01
CA GLU A 23 -93.05 -102.69 17.15
C GLU A 23 -91.87 -103.62 16.78
N ASP A 24 -92.17 -104.83 16.31
CA ASP A 24 -91.17 -105.82 15.84
C ASP A 24 -90.20 -105.19 14.82
N TRP A 25 -90.72 -104.45 13.84
CA TRP A 25 -89.90 -103.83 12.79
C TRP A 25 -89.18 -102.55 13.26
N THR A 26 -89.64 -101.90 14.32
CA THR A 26 -88.89 -100.80 14.96
C THR A 26 -87.72 -101.35 15.77
N GLU A 27 -87.92 -102.45 16.50
CA GLU A 27 -86.86 -103.14 17.25
C GLU A 27 -85.82 -103.79 16.33
N LEU A 28 -86.24 -104.42 15.22
CA LEU A 28 -85.32 -104.91 14.20
C LEU A 28 -84.57 -103.77 13.51
N ARG A 29 -85.19 -102.60 13.31
CA ARG A 29 -84.52 -101.41 12.76
C ARG A 29 -83.49 -100.83 13.72
N THR A 30 -83.77 -100.77 15.02
CA THR A 30 -82.78 -100.29 16.01
C THR A 30 -81.65 -101.30 16.21
N LEU A 31 -81.93 -102.61 16.19
CA LEU A 31 -80.88 -103.64 16.26
C LEU A 31 -79.99 -103.70 15.01
N LEU A 32 -80.55 -103.53 13.81
CA LEU A 32 -79.76 -103.49 12.57
C LEU A 32 -78.96 -102.20 12.40
N LEU A 33 -79.52 -101.04 12.76
CA LEU A 33 -78.89 -99.73 12.54
C LEU A 33 -78.16 -99.16 13.78
N ALA A 34 -78.11 -99.88 14.91
CA ALA A 34 -77.34 -99.44 16.08
C ALA A 34 -75.84 -99.17 15.78
N PRO A 35 -75.14 -99.98 14.94
CA PRO A 35 -73.76 -99.68 14.56
C PRO A 35 -73.63 -98.37 13.77
N GLU A 36 -74.49 -98.15 12.77
CA GLU A 36 -74.48 -96.94 11.95
C GLU A 36 -74.90 -95.71 12.75
N HIS A 37 -75.88 -95.82 13.65
CA HIS A 37 -76.27 -94.72 14.53
C HIS A 37 -75.16 -94.36 15.52
N THR A 38 -74.51 -95.34 16.16
CA THR A 38 -73.36 -95.03 17.06
C THR A 38 -72.14 -94.51 16.29
N GLN A 39 -71.88 -94.94 15.05
CA GLN A 39 -70.85 -94.35 14.20
C GLN A 39 -71.20 -92.92 13.75
N LEU A 40 -72.48 -92.63 13.47
CA LEU A 40 -72.95 -91.29 13.14
C LEU A 40 -72.87 -90.35 14.36
N ASP A 41 -73.20 -90.84 15.55
CA ASP A 41 -73.09 -90.07 16.79
C ASP A 41 -71.62 -89.88 17.22
N GLU A 42 -70.73 -90.87 17.03
CA GLU A 42 -69.28 -90.69 17.19
C GLU A 42 -68.72 -89.67 16.17
N LEU A 43 -69.17 -89.71 14.91
CA LEU A 43 -68.80 -88.71 13.89
C LEU A 43 -69.34 -87.33 14.25
N ARG A 44 -70.53 -87.26 14.87
CA ARG A 44 -71.16 -86.04 15.34
C ARG A 44 -70.35 -85.41 16.47
N ASP A 45 -70.06 -86.17 17.52
CA ASP A 45 -69.23 -85.72 18.64
C ASP A 45 -67.81 -85.35 18.19
N ARG A 46 -67.24 -86.07 17.22
CA ARG A 46 -65.94 -85.73 16.62
C ARG A 46 -65.95 -84.45 15.80
N LEU A 47 -67.08 -84.05 15.20
CA LEU A 47 -67.21 -82.75 14.52
C LEU A 47 -67.48 -81.63 15.53
N ASP A 48 -68.52 -81.79 16.35
CA ASP A 48 -69.03 -80.75 17.23
C ASP A 48 -68.06 -80.45 18.40
N ASN A 49 -67.14 -81.37 18.75
CA ASN A 49 -66.04 -81.15 19.71
C ASN A 49 -64.64 -81.02 19.07
N HIS A 50 -64.52 -80.78 17.75
CA HIS A 50 -63.20 -80.64 17.12
C HIS A 50 -62.51 -79.32 17.49
N ILE A 51 -61.70 -79.34 18.54
CA ILE A 51 -60.68 -78.32 18.78
C ILE A 51 -59.65 -78.46 17.66
N ILE A 52 -59.79 -77.66 16.60
CA ILE A 52 -58.95 -77.74 15.40
C ILE A 52 -57.49 -77.52 15.80
N GLU A 53 -56.64 -78.53 15.60
CA GLU A 53 -55.23 -78.39 15.96
C GLU A 53 -54.55 -77.34 15.06
N PRO A 54 -53.65 -76.50 15.62
CA PRO A 54 -52.89 -75.52 14.82
C PRO A 54 -52.13 -76.15 13.64
N GLY A 55 -51.77 -77.43 13.75
CA GLY A 55 -51.13 -78.20 12.67
C GLY A 55 -52.01 -78.33 11.43
N ASP A 56 -53.30 -78.65 11.58
CA ASP A 56 -54.19 -78.83 10.44
C ASP A 56 -54.62 -77.49 9.84
N VAL A 57 -54.85 -76.47 10.68
CA VAL A 57 -55.04 -75.08 10.21
C VAL A 57 -53.83 -74.61 9.39
N SER A 58 -52.60 -74.94 9.81
CA SER A 58 -51.37 -74.55 9.09
C SER A 58 -51.21 -75.19 7.71
N ARG A 59 -51.87 -76.33 7.46
CA ARG A 59 -51.87 -77.02 6.16
C ARG A 59 -52.88 -76.42 5.19
N VAL A 60 -54.08 -76.10 5.68
CA VAL A 60 -55.18 -75.61 4.84
C VAL A 60 -55.06 -74.11 4.54
N LEU A 61 -54.52 -73.30 5.47
CA LEU A 61 -54.41 -71.84 5.28
C LEU A 61 -53.67 -71.42 3.99
N PRO A 62 -52.47 -71.94 3.65
CA PRO A 62 -51.75 -71.51 2.44
C PRO A 62 -52.53 -71.79 1.16
N GLU A 63 -53.24 -72.92 1.09
CA GLU A 63 -54.04 -73.33 -0.06
C GLU A 63 -55.33 -72.49 -0.16
N ALA A 64 -55.97 -72.20 0.98
CA ALA A 64 -57.10 -71.26 1.05
C ALA A 64 -56.70 -69.83 0.65
N PHE A 65 -55.49 -69.37 1.00
CA PHE A 65 -54.95 -68.08 0.55
C PHE A 65 -54.68 -68.07 -0.95
N ALA A 66 -54.10 -69.15 -1.51
CA ALA A 66 -53.85 -69.26 -2.94
C ALA A 66 -55.15 -69.25 -3.76
N ILE A 67 -56.16 -70.02 -3.35
CA ILE A 67 -57.46 -70.13 -4.04
C ILE A 67 -58.26 -68.81 -3.99
N ARG A 68 -58.14 -68.04 -2.90
CA ARG A 68 -58.96 -66.83 -2.66
C ARG A 68 -58.24 -65.50 -2.96
N GLY A 69 -56.93 -65.53 -3.17
CA GLY A 69 -56.07 -64.35 -3.22
C GLY A 69 -56.20 -63.46 -4.46
N GLU A 70 -56.61 -64.01 -5.61
CA GLU A 70 -56.57 -63.29 -6.89
C GLU A 70 -57.77 -62.35 -7.16
N GLY A 71 -58.73 -62.21 -6.23
CA GLY A 71 -59.87 -61.31 -6.46
C GLY A 71 -60.81 -60.97 -5.30
N ASP A 72 -60.69 -61.56 -4.11
CA ASP A 72 -61.67 -61.31 -3.04
C ASP A 72 -61.30 -60.11 -2.14
N GLN A 73 -61.97 -58.98 -2.37
CA GLN A 73 -61.85 -57.76 -1.56
C GLN A 73 -62.23 -57.96 -0.08
N GLN A 74 -63.07 -58.94 0.28
CA GLN A 74 -63.39 -59.20 1.70
C GLN A 74 -62.16 -59.66 2.46
N LEU A 75 -61.33 -60.52 1.85
CA LEU A 75 -60.13 -61.05 2.49
C LEU A 75 -59.11 -59.93 2.72
N SER A 76 -58.92 -59.06 1.73
CA SER A 76 -58.09 -57.85 1.90
C SER A 76 -58.63 -56.94 3.00
N THR A 77 -59.94 -56.69 3.03
CA THR A 77 -60.58 -55.78 4.01
C THR A 77 -60.41 -56.27 5.45
N VAL A 78 -60.48 -57.59 5.69
CA VAL A 78 -60.27 -58.19 7.02
C VAL A 78 -58.80 -58.18 7.43
N LEU A 79 -57.86 -58.38 6.49
CA LEU A 79 -56.44 -58.50 6.80
C LEU A 79 -55.69 -57.16 6.89
N THR A 80 -56.09 -56.16 6.10
CA THR A 80 -55.40 -54.85 6.01
C THR A 80 -55.09 -54.25 7.38
N PRO A 81 -56.03 -54.14 8.35
CA PRO A 81 -55.74 -53.55 9.66
C PRO A 81 -54.65 -54.29 10.46
N TYR A 82 -54.58 -55.62 10.31
CA TYR A 82 -53.57 -56.46 10.98
C TYR A 82 -52.22 -56.40 10.27
N VAL A 83 -52.21 -56.34 8.93
CA VAL A 83 -51.00 -56.16 8.13
C VAL A 83 -50.39 -54.77 8.36
N GLU A 84 -51.19 -53.71 8.35
CA GLU A 84 -50.77 -52.34 8.67
C GLU A 84 -50.22 -52.25 10.11
N SER A 85 -50.95 -52.79 11.09
CA SER A 85 -50.50 -52.80 12.49
C SER A 85 -49.20 -53.61 12.66
N GLY A 86 -49.07 -54.73 11.95
CA GLY A 86 -47.86 -55.54 11.89
C GLY A 86 -46.69 -54.80 11.25
N PHE A 87 -46.92 -54.10 10.14
CA PHE A 87 -45.93 -53.30 9.42
C PHE A 87 -45.43 -52.11 10.24
N VAL A 88 -46.34 -51.35 10.87
CA VAL A 88 -46.00 -50.26 11.81
C VAL A 88 -45.21 -50.79 13.02
N THR A 89 -45.55 -51.99 13.51
CA THR A 89 -44.78 -52.66 14.57
C THR A 89 -43.40 -53.11 14.09
N ALA A 90 -43.27 -53.61 12.86
CA ALA A 90 -42.00 -54.00 12.25
C ALA A 90 -41.08 -52.78 11.99
N ILE A 91 -41.63 -51.65 11.52
CA ILE A 91 -40.91 -50.37 11.41
C ILE A 91 -40.29 -49.99 12.76
N ARG A 92 -41.09 -50.02 13.84
CA ARG A 92 -40.63 -49.65 15.19
C ARG A 92 -39.63 -50.63 15.78
N LYS A 93 -39.77 -51.93 15.52
CA LYS A 93 -38.99 -53.00 16.17
C LYS A 93 -37.69 -53.36 15.43
N SER A 94 -37.66 -53.18 14.11
CA SER A 94 -36.50 -53.48 13.25
C SER A 94 -36.29 -52.42 12.16
N PRO A 95 -35.91 -51.17 12.50
CA PRO A 95 -35.65 -50.13 11.51
C PRO A 95 -34.57 -50.50 10.49
N ARG A 96 -33.56 -51.29 10.89
CA ARG A 96 -32.44 -51.69 10.02
C ARG A 96 -32.93 -52.45 8.78
N THR A 97 -33.79 -53.45 8.93
CA THR A 97 -34.32 -54.24 7.81
C THR A 97 -34.99 -53.37 6.73
N ILE A 98 -35.62 -52.26 7.13
CA ILE A 98 -36.25 -51.31 6.21
C ILE A 98 -35.21 -50.36 5.59
N VAL A 99 -34.23 -49.90 6.37
CA VAL A 99 -33.08 -49.15 5.83
C VAL A 99 -32.31 -50.02 4.81
N ASP A 100 -32.06 -51.30 5.10
CA ASP A 100 -31.33 -52.23 4.24
C ASP A 100 -32.12 -52.57 2.95
N ALA A 101 -33.45 -52.58 3.02
CA ALA A 101 -34.32 -52.74 1.85
C ALA A 101 -34.45 -51.48 0.99
N ILE A 102 -34.40 -50.29 1.59
CA ILE A 102 -34.60 -48.99 0.91
C ILE A 102 -33.27 -48.36 0.45
N ALA A 103 -32.16 -48.62 1.12
CA ALA A 103 -30.85 -48.06 0.82
C ALA A 103 -30.31 -48.38 -0.60
N PRO A 104 -30.59 -49.54 -1.23
CA PRO A 104 -30.23 -49.78 -2.63
C PRO A 104 -30.87 -48.79 -3.61
N ILE A 105 -32.03 -48.23 -3.27
CA ILE A 105 -32.79 -47.29 -4.11
C ILE A 105 -32.47 -45.84 -3.70
N MET A 106 -32.61 -45.52 -2.40
CA MET A 106 -32.43 -44.16 -1.89
C MET A 106 -30.96 -43.75 -1.74
N GLY A 107 -30.04 -44.69 -1.51
CA GLY A 107 -28.61 -44.41 -1.35
C GLY A 107 -27.97 -43.79 -2.60
N PRO A 108 -28.21 -44.34 -3.81
CA PRO A 108 -27.84 -43.70 -5.07
C PRO A 108 -28.51 -42.34 -5.27
N ALA A 109 -29.83 -42.23 -5.05
CA ALA A 109 -30.58 -40.99 -5.25
C ALA A 109 -30.07 -39.83 -4.37
N ILE A 110 -29.89 -40.08 -3.07
CA ILE A 110 -29.33 -39.09 -2.11
C ILE A 110 -27.91 -38.68 -2.52
N ARG A 111 -27.07 -39.63 -2.95
CA ARG A 111 -25.70 -39.34 -3.41
C ARG A 111 -25.69 -38.48 -4.67
N GLN A 112 -26.59 -38.75 -5.63
CA GLN A 112 -26.76 -37.95 -6.84
C GLN A 112 -27.29 -36.54 -6.52
N ALA A 113 -28.27 -36.39 -5.63
CA ALA A 113 -28.80 -35.09 -5.22
C ALA A 113 -27.71 -34.21 -4.57
N ILE A 114 -26.91 -34.77 -3.66
CA ILE A 114 -25.78 -34.07 -3.03
C ILE A 114 -24.71 -33.69 -4.06
N ALA A 115 -24.35 -34.61 -4.98
CA ALA A 115 -23.37 -34.33 -6.03
C ALA A 115 -23.83 -33.21 -6.98
N ARG A 116 -25.09 -33.24 -7.44
CA ARG A 116 -25.70 -32.20 -8.28
C ARG A 116 -25.69 -30.83 -7.58
N ALA A 117 -26.05 -30.78 -6.30
CA ALA A 117 -26.02 -29.55 -5.51
C ALA A 117 -24.60 -28.96 -5.41
N LEU A 118 -23.61 -29.77 -5.03
CA LEU A 118 -22.21 -29.34 -4.93
C LEU A 118 -21.63 -28.87 -6.28
N GLN A 119 -21.98 -29.54 -7.37
CA GLN A 119 -21.50 -29.20 -8.71
C GLN A 119 -22.09 -27.87 -9.21
N SER A 120 -23.39 -27.65 -8.99
CA SER A 120 -24.07 -26.38 -9.26
C SER A 120 -23.46 -25.21 -8.47
N MET A 121 -23.24 -25.39 -7.16
CA MET A 121 -22.56 -24.39 -6.32
C MET A 121 -21.17 -24.06 -6.87
N THR A 122 -20.37 -25.09 -7.23
CA THR A 122 -19.00 -24.91 -7.74
C THR A 122 -18.96 -24.10 -9.05
N GLN A 123 -19.91 -24.32 -9.97
CA GLN A 123 -20.00 -23.55 -11.21
C GLN A 123 -20.27 -22.05 -10.95
N SER A 124 -21.11 -21.72 -9.97
CA SER A 124 -21.41 -20.32 -9.63
C SER A 124 -20.23 -19.56 -9.00
N PHE A 125 -19.37 -20.24 -8.24
CA PHE A 125 -18.16 -19.65 -7.65
C PHE A 125 -17.12 -19.27 -8.70
N ASN A 126 -16.84 -20.13 -9.68
CA ASN A 126 -15.82 -19.84 -10.69
C ASN A 126 -16.15 -18.56 -11.49
N HIS A 127 -17.41 -18.38 -11.90
CA HIS A 127 -17.84 -17.19 -12.66
C HIS A 127 -17.93 -15.88 -11.83
N THR A 128 -17.84 -15.96 -10.50
CA THR A 128 -17.72 -14.77 -9.63
C THR A 128 -16.27 -14.40 -9.29
N LEU A 129 -15.32 -15.32 -9.42
CA LEU A 129 -13.90 -15.06 -9.13
C LEU A 129 -13.21 -14.21 -10.22
N ASP A 130 -13.55 -14.38 -11.50
CA ASP A 130 -12.88 -13.68 -12.62
C ASP A 130 -13.03 -12.14 -12.60
N GLU A 131 -14.14 -11.60 -12.08
CA GLU A 131 -14.31 -10.14 -11.91
C GLU A 131 -13.74 -9.61 -10.57
N SER A 132 -13.07 -10.43 -9.75
CA SER A 132 -12.59 -10.01 -8.41
C SER A 132 -11.56 -8.87 -8.43
N LEU A 133 -10.87 -8.66 -9.56
CA LEU A 133 -9.96 -7.52 -9.84
C LEU A 133 -10.53 -6.51 -10.87
N SER A 134 -11.78 -6.66 -11.29
CA SER A 134 -12.47 -5.68 -12.15
C SER A 134 -12.66 -4.35 -11.42
N VAL A 135 -12.65 -3.24 -12.17
CA VAL A 135 -12.98 -1.89 -11.67
C VAL A 135 -14.37 -1.87 -10.99
N ARG A 136 -15.30 -2.75 -11.43
CA ARG A 136 -16.60 -2.98 -10.78
C ARG A 136 -16.46 -3.62 -9.40
N GLY A 137 -15.62 -4.65 -9.29
CA GLY A 137 -15.32 -5.35 -8.03
C GLY A 137 -14.70 -4.46 -6.95
N MET A 138 -13.92 -3.45 -7.33
CA MET A 138 -13.41 -2.45 -6.37
C MET A 138 -14.53 -1.53 -5.84
N ARG A 139 -15.47 -1.13 -6.71
CA ARG A 139 -16.64 -0.33 -6.30
C ARG A 139 -17.55 -1.09 -5.34
N TRP A 140 -17.81 -2.38 -5.59
CA TRP A 140 -18.60 -3.22 -4.67
C TRP A 140 -17.92 -3.44 -3.31
N ARG A 141 -16.58 -3.47 -3.23
CA ARG A 141 -15.87 -3.50 -1.94
C ARG A 141 -16.07 -2.21 -1.14
N LEU A 142 -16.02 -1.05 -1.79
CA LEU A 142 -16.29 0.25 -1.15
C LEU A 142 -17.76 0.34 -0.67
N GLU A 143 -18.68 -0.24 -1.42
CA GLU A 143 -20.11 -0.30 -1.09
C GLU A 143 -20.39 -1.27 0.08
N ALA A 144 -19.76 -2.45 0.10
CA ALA A 144 -19.79 -3.37 1.23
C ALA A 144 -19.26 -2.72 2.52
N TRP A 145 -18.10 -2.06 2.45
CA TRP A 145 -17.52 -1.33 3.59
C TRP A 145 -18.44 -0.20 4.09
N ARG A 146 -19.10 0.53 3.18
CA ARG A 146 -20.03 1.62 3.54
C ARG A 146 -21.38 1.13 4.09
N THR A 147 -21.85 -0.05 3.69
CA THR A 147 -23.15 -0.61 4.09
C THR A 147 -23.07 -1.59 5.26
N GLY A 148 -21.86 -2.01 5.65
CA GLY A 148 -21.63 -3.03 6.68
C GLY A 148 -21.97 -4.45 6.23
N LYS A 149 -22.35 -4.65 4.96
CA LYS A 149 -22.74 -5.93 4.38
C LYS A 149 -21.51 -6.75 3.96
N PRO A 150 -21.55 -8.09 4.06
CA PRO A 150 -20.51 -8.95 3.49
C PRO A 150 -20.31 -8.66 1.99
N PHE A 151 -19.06 -8.66 1.52
CA PHE A 151 -18.75 -8.44 0.09
C PHE A 151 -19.50 -9.44 -0.82
N ALA A 152 -19.66 -10.69 -0.38
CA ALA A 152 -20.44 -11.69 -1.09
C ALA A 152 -21.91 -11.27 -1.30
N GLU A 153 -22.54 -10.63 -0.31
CA GLU A 153 -23.92 -10.14 -0.43
C GLU A 153 -24.03 -9.01 -1.47
N VAL A 154 -23.08 -8.06 -1.45
CA VAL A 154 -23.08 -6.92 -2.38
C VAL A 154 -22.79 -7.34 -3.83
N VAL A 155 -21.96 -8.36 -4.05
CA VAL A 155 -21.74 -8.96 -5.38
C VAL A 155 -22.96 -9.74 -5.85
N LEU A 156 -23.60 -10.51 -4.96
CA LEU A 156 -24.74 -11.38 -5.25
C LEU A 156 -26.02 -10.62 -5.63
N LEU A 157 -26.17 -9.36 -5.21
CA LEU A 157 -27.28 -8.48 -5.60
C LEU A 157 -27.11 -7.86 -7.00
N HIS A 158 -25.88 -7.72 -7.49
CA HIS A 158 -25.56 -6.78 -8.58
C HIS A 158 -25.51 -7.35 -10.01
N ARG A 159 -26.00 -8.58 -10.23
CA ARG A 159 -26.16 -9.17 -11.58
C ARG A 159 -27.56 -9.76 -11.76
N LEU A 160 -28.04 -9.76 -13.00
CA LEU A 160 -29.22 -10.53 -13.41
C LEU A 160 -28.99 -12.02 -13.07
N ARG A 161 -29.73 -12.52 -12.08
CA ARG A 161 -29.59 -13.90 -11.60
C ARG A 161 -30.18 -14.90 -12.59
N TYR A 162 -31.45 -14.72 -12.97
CA TYR A 162 -32.14 -15.59 -13.93
C TYR A 162 -33.36 -14.90 -14.55
N ARG A 163 -33.85 -15.49 -15.64
CA ARG A 163 -35.19 -15.26 -16.20
C ARG A 163 -35.72 -16.58 -16.76
N VAL A 164 -36.97 -16.92 -16.46
CA VAL A 164 -37.69 -17.97 -17.19
C VAL A 164 -38.27 -17.34 -18.46
N GLU A 165 -37.97 -17.91 -19.63
CA GLU A 165 -38.41 -17.33 -20.91
C GLU A 165 -39.52 -18.11 -21.59
N GLN A 166 -39.65 -19.42 -21.34
CA GLN A 166 -40.77 -20.24 -21.81
C GLN A 166 -41.08 -21.36 -20.79
N VAL A 167 -42.34 -21.76 -20.68
CA VAL A 167 -42.80 -22.88 -19.85
C VAL A 167 -43.75 -23.75 -20.67
N PHE A 168 -43.54 -25.07 -20.66
CA PHE A 168 -44.33 -26.07 -21.38
C PHE A 168 -44.92 -27.08 -20.39
N LEU A 169 -46.22 -27.31 -20.46
CA LEU A 169 -46.92 -28.39 -19.76
C LEU A 169 -47.19 -29.52 -20.76
N ILE A 170 -46.63 -30.72 -20.54
CA ILE A 170 -46.62 -31.82 -21.51
C ILE A 170 -47.16 -33.10 -20.86
N HIS A 171 -48.04 -33.83 -21.56
CA HIS A 171 -48.60 -35.07 -21.07
C HIS A 171 -47.55 -36.20 -21.04
N ARG A 172 -47.42 -36.89 -19.90
CA ARG A 172 -46.31 -37.81 -19.63
C ARG A 172 -46.35 -39.07 -20.48
N GLU A 173 -47.54 -39.60 -20.77
CA GLU A 173 -47.70 -40.86 -21.50
C GLU A 173 -47.70 -40.70 -23.02
N THR A 174 -48.10 -39.53 -23.53
CA THR A 174 -48.25 -39.27 -24.98
C THR A 174 -47.25 -38.28 -25.54
N GLY A 175 -46.52 -37.51 -24.71
CA GLY A 175 -45.58 -36.47 -25.15
C GLY A 175 -46.22 -35.25 -25.81
N LEU A 176 -47.55 -35.18 -25.82
CA LEU A 176 -48.30 -34.09 -26.45
C LEU A 176 -48.34 -32.87 -25.53
N LEU A 177 -48.14 -31.71 -26.13
CA LEU A 177 -48.23 -30.41 -25.47
C LEU A 177 -49.66 -30.16 -24.99
N LEU A 178 -49.84 -29.98 -23.68
CA LEU A 178 -51.10 -29.57 -23.07
C LEU A 178 -51.24 -28.05 -23.10
N HIS A 179 -50.20 -27.32 -22.68
CA HIS A 179 -50.18 -25.86 -22.75
C HIS A 179 -48.76 -25.29 -22.77
N HIS A 180 -48.61 -24.04 -23.24
CA HIS A 180 -47.34 -23.33 -23.34
C HIS A 180 -47.56 -21.85 -23.07
N VAL A 181 -46.60 -21.22 -22.39
CA VAL A 181 -46.54 -19.77 -22.20
C VAL A 181 -45.10 -19.28 -22.37
N ALA A 182 -44.93 -18.08 -22.93
CA ALA A 182 -43.63 -17.45 -23.16
C ALA A 182 -43.58 -16.02 -22.60
N SER A 183 -42.41 -15.61 -22.11
CA SER A 183 -42.16 -14.27 -21.55
C SER A 183 -41.93 -13.22 -22.66
N ASP A 184 -42.31 -11.97 -22.43
CA ASP A 184 -42.25 -10.89 -23.43
C ASP A 184 -40.89 -10.79 -24.15
N GLY A 185 -40.91 -10.95 -25.48
CA GLY A 185 -39.71 -10.90 -26.32
C GLY A 185 -38.86 -12.18 -26.36
N ALA A 186 -39.33 -13.30 -25.78
CA ALA A 186 -38.77 -14.62 -26.07
C ALA A 186 -39.05 -15.00 -27.54
N VAL A 187 -38.09 -15.65 -28.21
CA VAL A 187 -38.31 -16.17 -29.58
C VAL A 187 -39.07 -17.49 -29.48
N VAL A 188 -40.39 -17.43 -29.68
CA VAL A 188 -41.25 -18.61 -29.76
C VAL A 188 -40.96 -19.33 -31.08
N GLN A 189 -40.21 -20.42 -31.00
CA GLN A 189 -40.19 -21.46 -32.03
C GLN A 189 -41.44 -22.35 -31.88
N ASP A 190 -41.78 -23.14 -32.89
CA ASP A 190 -43.02 -23.92 -32.92
C ASP A 190 -43.18 -24.79 -31.66
N GLN A 191 -44.22 -24.49 -30.89
CA GLN A 191 -44.53 -25.09 -29.60
C GLN A 191 -44.61 -26.63 -29.66
N HIS A 192 -45.12 -27.19 -30.77
CA HIS A 192 -45.27 -28.63 -30.93
C HIS A 192 -43.94 -29.31 -31.29
N VAL A 193 -43.08 -28.61 -32.03
CA VAL A 193 -41.71 -29.09 -32.34
C VAL A 193 -40.85 -29.15 -31.08
N VAL A 194 -40.94 -28.14 -30.20
CA VAL A 194 -40.20 -28.15 -28.93
C VAL A 194 -40.72 -29.26 -28.00
N SER A 195 -42.04 -29.46 -27.90
CA SER A 195 -42.63 -30.57 -27.14
C SER A 195 -42.18 -31.95 -27.66
N GLY A 196 -42.20 -32.13 -28.99
CA GLY A 196 -41.76 -33.36 -29.64
C GLY A 196 -40.27 -33.63 -29.39
N MET A 197 -39.42 -32.61 -29.46
CA MET A 197 -37.99 -32.72 -29.12
C MET A 197 -37.76 -33.07 -27.64
N LEU A 198 -38.49 -32.43 -26.71
CA LEU A 198 -38.40 -32.74 -25.28
C LEU A 198 -38.78 -34.20 -25.00
N THR A 199 -39.88 -34.68 -25.58
CA THR A 199 -40.30 -36.08 -25.46
C THR A 199 -39.29 -37.04 -26.08
N ALA A 200 -38.76 -36.73 -27.26
CA ALA A 200 -37.75 -37.54 -27.93
C ALA A 200 -36.45 -37.65 -27.11
N ILE A 201 -36.04 -36.57 -26.42
CA ILE A 201 -34.89 -36.57 -25.51
C ILE A 201 -35.19 -37.43 -24.26
N GLN A 202 -36.37 -37.29 -23.64
CA GLN A 202 -36.77 -38.13 -22.49
C GLN A 202 -36.75 -39.62 -22.86
N ASN A 203 -37.36 -40.00 -24.00
CA ASN A 203 -37.38 -41.37 -24.49
C ASN A 203 -35.97 -41.87 -24.81
N TYR A 204 -35.15 -41.09 -25.53
CA TYR A 204 -33.77 -41.47 -25.84
C TYR A 204 -32.93 -41.71 -24.58
N VAL A 205 -33.07 -40.88 -23.54
CA VAL A 205 -32.38 -41.08 -22.25
C VAL A 205 -32.87 -42.37 -21.57
N ARG A 206 -34.18 -42.60 -21.54
CA ARG A 206 -34.78 -43.81 -20.95
C ARG A 206 -34.29 -45.08 -21.64
N ASP A 207 -34.35 -45.11 -22.97
CA ASP A 207 -33.97 -46.25 -23.81
C ASP A 207 -32.44 -46.50 -23.78
N SER A 208 -31.63 -45.45 -23.77
CA SER A 208 -30.16 -45.57 -23.82
C SER A 208 -29.52 -45.94 -22.49
N PHE A 209 -30.11 -45.53 -21.36
CA PHE A 209 -29.53 -45.73 -20.02
C PHE A 209 -30.30 -46.76 -19.17
N GLY A 210 -31.34 -47.39 -19.72
CA GLY A 210 -32.13 -48.41 -19.00
C GLY A 210 -32.91 -47.84 -17.81
N ALA A 211 -33.33 -46.58 -17.91
CA ALA A 211 -33.93 -45.86 -16.79
C ALA A 211 -35.31 -46.43 -16.44
N ALA A 212 -35.56 -46.63 -15.14
CA ALA A 212 -36.87 -47.03 -14.65
C ALA A 212 -37.92 -45.91 -14.90
N PRO A 213 -39.24 -46.20 -14.91
CA PRO A 213 -40.27 -45.24 -15.33
C PRO A 213 -40.39 -43.94 -14.49
N ASP A 214 -39.73 -43.93 -13.34
CA ASP A 214 -39.57 -42.81 -12.39
C ASP A 214 -38.29 -41.99 -12.64
N GLN A 215 -37.29 -42.52 -13.35
CA GLN A 215 -36.01 -41.86 -13.61
C GLN A 215 -36.03 -41.08 -14.93
N ALA A 216 -36.65 -39.90 -14.90
CA ALA A 216 -36.67 -38.95 -16.01
C ALA A 216 -35.44 -38.02 -16.03
N LEU A 217 -35.29 -37.24 -17.11
CA LEU A 217 -34.29 -36.18 -17.23
C LEU A 217 -34.77 -34.90 -16.53
N ASP A 218 -34.24 -34.60 -15.34
CA ASP A 218 -34.63 -33.46 -14.48
C ASP A 218 -34.10 -32.09 -14.94
N GLN A 219 -33.05 -32.08 -15.76
CA GLN A 219 -32.38 -30.89 -16.30
C GLN A 219 -31.50 -31.25 -17.50
N PHE A 220 -31.44 -30.38 -18.50
CA PHE A 220 -30.36 -30.34 -19.48
C PHE A 220 -30.00 -28.89 -19.85
N GLN A 221 -28.87 -28.69 -20.55
CA GLN A 221 -28.38 -27.36 -20.95
C GLN A 221 -28.02 -27.34 -22.44
N VAL A 222 -28.39 -26.25 -23.12
CA VAL A 222 -28.11 -25.99 -24.54
C VAL A 222 -27.54 -24.58 -24.67
N GLY A 223 -26.23 -24.45 -24.51
CA GLY A 223 -25.55 -23.15 -24.49
C GLY A 223 -25.97 -22.28 -23.30
N GLU A 224 -26.43 -21.06 -23.57
CA GLU A 224 -26.93 -20.09 -22.57
C GLU A 224 -28.27 -20.48 -21.93
N TRP A 225 -28.93 -21.53 -22.44
CA TRP A 225 -30.24 -21.99 -21.98
C TRP A 225 -30.12 -23.23 -21.10
N THR A 226 -30.72 -23.18 -19.91
CA THR A 226 -30.93 -24.34 -19.06
C THR A 226 -32.41 -24.71 -19.10
N VAL A 227 -32.73 -25.96 -19.42
CA VAL A 227 -34.10 -26.49 -19.33
C VAL A 227 -34.21 -27.32 -18.07
N TRP A 228 -35.16 -26.97 -17.21
CA TRP A 228 -35.55 -27.74 -16.03
C TRP A 228 -36.84 -28.51 -16.33
N VAL A 229 -36.95 -29.73 -15.81
CA VAL A 229 -38.15 -30.55 -15.95
C VAL A 229 -38.58 -31.07 -14.57
N GLU A 230 -39.79 -30.73 -14.15
CA GLU A 230 -40.45 -31.33 -12.97
C GLU A 230 -41.47 -32.37 -13.42
N GLN A 231 -41.50 -33.51 -12.73
CA GLN A 231 -42.37 -34.65 -13.04
C GLN A 231 -43.52 -34.75 -12.04
N GLY A 232 -44.74 -34.97 -12.54
CA GLY A 232 -45.90 -35.34 -11.74
C GLY A 232 -46.47 -36.71 -12.15
N ALA A 233 -47.69 -37.03 -11.71
CA ALA A 233 -48.36 -38.28 -12.05
C ALA A 233 -48.53 -38.46 -13.57
N HIS A 234 -49.34 -37.60 -14.20
CA HIS A 234 -49.76 -37.73 -15.62
C HIS A 234 -49.21 -36.66 -16.57
N SER A 235 -48.58 -35.59 -16.07
CA SER A 235 -47.89 -34.60 -16.90
C SER A 235 -46.60 -34.11 -16.23
N TYR A 236 -45.74 -33.48 -17.03
CA TYR A 236 -44.50 -32.85 -16.59
C TYR A 236 -44.42 -31.40 -17.05
N LEU A 237 -43.69 -30.58 -16.29
CA LEU A 237 -43.51 -29.16 -16.53
C LEU A 237 -42.05 -28.89 -16.96
N ALA A 238 -41.85 -28.35 -18.16
CA ALA A 238 -40.53 -28.02 -18.69
C ALA A 238 -40.35 -26.50 -18.80
N GLY A 239 -39.48 -25.93 -17.96
CA GLY A 239 -39.15 -24.49 -17.95
C GLY A 239 -37.81 -24.20 -18.63
N VAL A 240 -37.81 -23.30 -19.61
CA VAL A 240 -36.62 -22.82 -20.33
C VAL A 240 -36.11 -21.54 -19.66
N ILE A 241 -34.92 -21.62 -19.08
CA ILE A 241 -34.34 -20.61 -18.19
C ILE A 241 -33.04 -20.06 -18.78
N ARG A 242 -32.86 -18.75 -18.69
CA ARG A 242 -31.61 -18.04 -19.00
C ARG A 242 -30.96 -17.58 -17.70
N GLY A 243 -29.68 -17.89 -17.49
CA GLY A 243 -28.95 -17.59 -16.26
C GLY A 243 -29.02 -18.68 -15.18
N THR A 244 -28.75 -18.33 -13.93
CA THR A 244 -28.65 -19.24 -12.77
C THR A 244 -29.87 -19.09 -11.84
N PRO A 245 -30.91 -19.94 -11.96
CA PRO A 245 -32.10 -19.89 -11.11
C PRO A 245 -31.83 -20.32 -9.65
N PRO A 246 -32.60 -19.79 -8.67
CA PRO A 246 -32.58 -20.25 -7.28
C PRO A 246 -33.32 -21.59 -7.12
N ALA A 247 -33.10 -22.29 -6.01
CA ALA A 247 -33.81 -23.53 -5.68
C ALA A 247 -35.34 -23.30 -5.57
N ASP A 248 -35.72 -22.15 -5.01
CA ASP A 248 -37.08 -21.65 -4.77
C ASP A 248 -37.94 -21.57 -6.06
N LEU A 249 -37.32 -21.59 -7.24
CA LEU A 249 -38.04 -21.68 -8.51
C LEU A 249 -38.53 -23.11 -8.79
N ARG A 250 -37.75 -24.13 -8.38
CA ARG A 250 -38.09 -25.54 -8.59
C ARG A 250 -39.24 -25.98 -7.68
N GLU A 251 -39.28 -25.45 -6.45
CA GLU A 251 -40.42 -25.65 -5.56
C GLU A 251 -41.71 -25.07 -6.17
N ARG A 252 -41.66 -23.83 -6.69
CA ARG A 252 -42.82 -23.21 -7.37
C ARG A 252 -43.26 -23.94 -8.64
N PHE A 253 -42.33 -24.50 -9.42
CA PHE A 253 -42.67 -25.36 -10.57
C PHE A 253 -43.42 -26.63 -10.13
N ARG A 254 -43.05 -27.23 -8.99
CA ARG A 254 -43.77 -28.40 -8.45
C ARG A 254 -45.12 -27.99 -7.87
N ASP A 255 -45.19 -26.91 -7.09
CA ASP A 255 -46.45 -26.43 -6.49
C ASP A 255 -47.51 -26.09 -7.57
N VAL A 256 -47.08 -25.52 -8.70
CA VAL A 256 -47.96 -25.27 -9.88
C VAL A 256 -48.37 -26.59 -10.56
N LEU A 257 -47.46 -27.56 -10.71
CA LEU A 257 -47.79 -28.85 -11.30
C LEU A 257 -48.77 -29.65 -10.42
N ASP A 258 -48.56 -29.65 -9.10
CA ASP A 258 -49.45 -30.25 -8.11
C ASP A 258 -50.82 -29.56 -8.11
N HIS A 259 -50.87 -28.22 -8.23
CA HIS A 259 -52.12 -27.46 -8.36
C HIS A 259 -52.91 -27.84 -9.64
N ILE A 260 -52.21 -27.95 -10.77
CA ILE A 260 -52.80 -28.39 -12.05
C ILE A 260 -53.30 -29.84 -11.95
N HIS A 261 -52.56 -30.74 -11.29
CA HIS A 261 -52.98 -32.14 -11.12
C HIS A 261 -54.20 -32.24 -10.21
N ALA A 262 -54.31 -31.41 -9.16
CA ALA A 262 -55.48 -31.37 -8.29
C ALA A 262 -56.76 -30.87 -9.00
N HIS A 263 -56.65 -29.92 -9.93
CA HIS A 263 -57.81 -29.33 -10.62
C HIS A 263 -58.17 -30.00 -11.96
N HIS A 264 -57.23 -30.70 -12.60
CA HIS A 264 -57.42 -31.32 -13.91
C HIS A 264 -57.19 -32.85 -13.93
N ALA A 265 -57.22 -33.53 -12.78
CA ALA A 265 -56.99 -34.96 -12.62
C ALA A 265 -57.69 -35.84 -13.67
N ASP A 266 -59.02 -35.73 -13.80
CA ASP A 266 -59.82 -36.56 -14.73
C ASP A 266 -59.45 -36.33 -16.21
N ALA A 267 -59.14 -35.08 -16.56
CA ALA A 267 -58.76 -34.66 -17.92
C ALA A 267 -57.33 -35.06 -18.29
N LEU A 268 -56.46 -35.20 -17.30
CA LEU A 268 -55.12 -35.77 -17.47
C LEU A 268 -55.20 -37.30 -17.62
N ALA A 269 -55.90 -37.98 -16.71
CA ALA A 269 -56.00 -39.44 -16.71
C ALA A 269 -56.69 -40.03 -17.97
N HIS A 270 -57.58 -39.27 -18.63
CA HIS A 270 -58.29 -39.69 -19.83
C HIS A 270 -57.90 -38.87 -21.07
N PHE A 271 -56.65 -38.41 -21.15
CA PHE A 271 -56.19 -37.52 -22.22
C PHE A 271 -56.16 -38.19 -23.61
N THR A 272 -57.18 -37.91 -24.43
CA THR A 272 -57.33 -38.44 -25.80
C THR A 272 -56.73 -37.56 -26.90
N GLY A 273 -55.96 -36.53 -26.53
CA GLY A 273 -55.30 -35.60 -27.48
C GLY A 273 -55.94 -34.21 -27.58
N ASP A 274 -57.08 -33.94 -26.94
CA ASP A 274 -57.65 -32.59 -26.88
C ASP A 274 -57.02 -31.75 -25.76
N ALA A 275 -56.23 -30.75 -26.15
CA ALA A 275 -55.59 -29.79 -25.24
C ALA A 275 -56.52 -28.64 -24.81
N ALA A 276 -57.74 -28.50 -25.36
CA ALA A 276 -58.64 -27.39 -25.06
C ALA A 276 -58.96 -27.20 -23.55
N PRO A 277 -59.15 -28.26 -22.72
CA PRO A 277 -59.38 -28.11 -21.29
C PRO A 277 -58.23 -27.44 -20.52
N PHE A 278 -56.99 -27.52 -21.02
CA PHE A 278 -55.80 -27.05 -20.32
C PHE A 278 -55.52 -25.55 -20.51
N LYS A 279 -56.28 -24.86 -21.37
CA LYS A 279 -56.16 -23.40 -21.57
C LYS A 279 -56.46 -22.58 -20.32
N THR A 280 -57.15 -23.15 -19.33
CA THR A 280 -57.36 -22.49 -18.02
C THR A 280 -56.07 -22.39 -17.21
N THR A 281 -55.09 -23.28 -17.43
CA THR A 281 -53.79 -23.28 -16.71
C THR A 281 -52.87 -22.12 -17.11
N GLN A 282 -53.27 -21.27 -18.07
CA GLN A 282 -52.44 -20.17 -18.57
C GLN A 282 -51.93 -19.27 -17.43
N VAL A 283 -52.79 -18.94 -16.46
CA VAL A 283 -52.46 -18.04 -15.34
C VAL A 283 -51.41 -18.67 -14.40
N ASP A 284 -51.56 -19.97 -14.11
CA ASP A 284 -50.62 -20.71 -13.25
C ASP A 284 -49.24 -20.84 -13.90
N LEU A 285 -49.21 -21.01 -15.23
CA LEU A 285 -47.99 -21.05 -16.04
C LEU A 285 -47.38 -19.64 -16.24
N GLU A 286 -48.18 -18.58 -16.31
CA GLU A 286 -47.71 -17.18 -16.33
C GLU A 286 -47.00 -16.81 -15.02
N HIS A 287 -47.48 -17.29 -13.87
CA HIS A 287 -46.77 -17.13 -12.59
C HIS A 287 -45.38 -17.81 -12.57
N CYS A 288 -45.13 -18.80 -13.43
CA CYS A 288 -43.80 -19.42 -13.58
C CYS A 288 -42.83 -18.61 -14.46
N LEU A 289 -43.27 -17.53 -15.12
CA LEU A 289 -42.45 -16.69 -16.02
C LEU A 289 -41.74 -15.51 -15.30
N GLU A 290 -41.65 -15.55 -13.97
CA GLU A 290 -41.03 -14.48 -13.18
C GLU A 290 -39.58 -14.16 -13.61
N ALA A 291 -39.28 -12.86 -13.63
CA ALA A 291 -37.98 -12.33 -14.03
C ALA A 291 -37.48 -11.29 -13.01
N HIS A 292 -36.54 -11.70 -12.14
CA HIS A 292 -35.95 -10.83 -11.13
C HIS A 292 -34.94 -9.82 -11.73
N TYR A 293 -35.47 -8.77 -12.36
CA TYR A 293 -34.71 -7.60 -12.79
C TYR A 293 -34.50 -6.60 -11.63
N GLU A 294 -33.40 -6.74 -10.88
CA GLU A 294 -32.95 -5.63 -10.03
C GLU A 294 -32.49 -4.45 -10.92
N ARG A 295 -33.20 -3.32 -10.79
CA ARG A 295 -32.92 -2.11 -11.58
C ARG A 295 -31.63 -1.45 -11.05
N PRO A 296 -30.61 -1.20 -11.89
CA PRO A 296 -29.35 -0.62 -11.40
C PRO A 296 -29.56 0.81 -10.86
N PRO A 297 -29.00 1.15 -9.68
CA PRO A 297 -29.22 2.45 -9.05
C PRO A 297 -28.62 3.60 -9.86
N LYS A 298 -29.47 4.29 -10.64
CA LYS A 298 -29.10 5.50 -11.38
C LYS A 298 -28.94 6.71 -10.44
N GLN A 299 -27.72 6.94 -9.94
CA GLN A 299 -27.08 8.28 -9.81
C GLN A 299 -25.69 8.20 -9.16
N GLY A 300 -24.87 9.25 -9.34
CA GLY A 300 -23.70 9.52 -8.50
C GLY A 300 -22.31 9.23 -9.08
N ALA A 301 -22.16 8.55 -10.23
CA ALA A 301 -20.86 8.15 -10.78
C ALA A 301 -19.85 9.32 -10.93
N LEU A 302 -20.31 10.51 -11.34
CA LEU A 302 -19.47 11.70 -11.50
C LEU A 302 -18.84 12.17 -10.16
N LYS A 303 -19.56 12.03 -9.04
CA LYS A 303 -19.03 12.37 -7.70
C LYS A 303 -17.90 11.42 -7.27
N GLY A 304 -17.95 10.15 -7.70
CA GLY A 304 -16.87 9.19 -7.50
C GLY A 304 -15.60 9.58 -8.26
N TRP A 305 -15.72 9.96 -9.53
CA TRP A 305 -14.59 10.45 -10.33
C TRP A 305 -13.97 11.73 -9.76
N ILE A 306 -14.78 12.67 -9.26
CA ILE A 306 -14.27 13.88 -8.59
C ILE A 306 -13.46 13.52 -7.33
N LEU A 307 -13.94 12.59 -6.51
CA LEU A 307 -13.22 12.14 -5.31
C LEU A 307 -11.89 11.45 -5.66
N ILE A 308 -11.88 10.59 -6.68
CA ILE A 308 -10.65 9.94 -7.19
C ILE A 308 -9.67 11.00 -7.72
N GLY A 309 -10.15 11.99 -8.48
CA GLY A 309 -9.33 13.11 -8.97
C GLY A 309 -8.71 13.92 -7.83
N LEU A 310 -9.47 14.19 -6.76
CA LEU A 310 -8.97 14.86 -5.55
C LEU A 310 -7.90 14.04 -4.81
N ILE A 311 -8.08 12.71 -4.70
CA ILE A 311 -7.09 11.82 -4.09
C ILE A 311 -5.80 11.79 -4.93
N VAL A 312 -5.91 11.63 -6.25
CA VAL A 312 -4.75 11.65 -7.16
C VAL A 312 -4.03 12.99 -7.11
N LEU A 313 -4.75 14.11 -7.13
CA LEU A 313 -4.17 15.45 -7.00
C LEU A 313 -3.49 15.66 -5.64
N GLY A 314 -4.08 15.14 -4.55
CA GLY A 314 -3.46 15.13 -3.22
C GLY A 314 -2.17 14.31 -3.16
N VAL A 315 -2.14 13.13 -3.78
CA VAL A 315 -0.92 12.29 -3.87
C VAL A 315 0.16 12.95 -4.74
N VAL A 316 -0.20 13.56 -5.87
CA VAL A 316 0.73 14.32 -6.72
C VAL A 316 1.28 15.55 -5.98
N TRP A 317 0.44 16.30 -5.27
CA TRP A 317 0.86 17.42 -4.42
C TRP A 317 1.80 16.97 -3.31
N TRP A 318 1.48 15.87 -2.61
CA TRP A 318 2.30 15.32 -1.54
C TRP A 318 3.66 14.82 -2.07
N GLY A 319 3.68 14.13 -3.20
CA GLY A 319 4.91 13.71 -3.88
C GLY A 319 5.78 14.90 -4.33
N TRP A 320 5.17 15.95 -4.86
CA TRP A 320 5.87 17.19 -5.22
C TRP A 320 6.47 17.89 -3.99
N MET A 321 5.70 18.01 -2.90
CA MET A 321 6.18 18.57 -1.63
C MET A 321 7.33 17.75 -1.02
N ALA A 322 7.25 16.42 -1.07
CA ALA A 322 8.32 15.53 -0.61
C ALA A 322 9.59 15.69 -1.47
N TYR A 323 9.46 15.76 -2.80
CA TYR A 323 10.57 15.99 -3.71
C TYR A 323 11.24 17.36 -3.47
N GLN A 324 10.44 18.42 -3.28
CA GLN A 324 10.93 19.77 -2.95
C GLN A 324 11.55 19.89 -1.55
N ALA A 325 11.17 19.03 -0.60
CA ALA A 325 11.86 18.92 0.68
C ALA A 325 13.21 18.20 0.52
N GLN A 326 13.22 17.06 -0.16
CA GLN A 326 14.43 16.25 -0.36
C GLN A 326 15.51 16.99 -1.18
N SER A 327 15.12 17.71 -2.24
CA SER A 327 16.04 18.49 -3.08
C SER A 327 16.70 19.63 -2.31
N ARG A 328 15.95 20.40 -1.50
CA ARG A 328 16.51 21.44 -0.63
C ARG A 328 17.44 20.84 0.43
N TRP A 329 17.12 19.65 0.94
CA TRP A 329 17.95 18.94 1.91
C TRP A 329 19.29 18.48 1.31
N SER A 330 19.30 17.89 0.11
CA SER A 330 20.57 17.57 -0.58
C SER A 330 21.39 18.82 -0.86
N HIS A 331 20.79 19.90 -1.40
CA HIS A 331 21.51 21.15 -1.66
C HIS A 331 22.10 21.83 -0.41
N LEU A 332 21.50 21.62 0.78
CA LEU A 332 22.10 22.04 2.05
C LEU A 332 23.29 21.15 2.44
N LEU A 333 23.15 19.82 2.35
CA LEU A 333 24.22 18.88 2.67
C LEU A 333 25.43 19.01 1.74
N ASP A 334 25.21 19.27 0.46
CA ASP A 334 26.27 19.42 -0.52
C ASP A 334 27.04 20.74 -0.32
N ARG A 335 26.35 21.87 -0.09
CA ARG A 335 27.02 23.13 0.30
C ARG A 335 27.78 23.00 1.63
N LEU A 336 27.28 22.23 2.60
CA LEU A 336 27.99 21.92 3.85
C LEU A 336 29.19 20.98 3.68
N ARG A 337 29.38 20.36 2.51
CA ARG A 337 30.56 19.54 2.15
C ARG A 337 31.56 20.29 1.26
N GLU A 338 31.09 21.28 0.51
CA GLU A 338 31.92 22.17 -0.31
C GLU A 338 32.65 23.23 0.53
N GLU A 339 32.09 23.64 1.67
CA GLU A 339 32.70 24.59 2.59
C GLU A 339 33.87 23.94 3.37
N PRO A 340 35.12 24.46 3.26
CA PRO A 340 36.29 23.83 3.86
C PRO A 340 36.21 23.82 5.40
N GLY A 341 36.79 22.79 6.01
CA GLY A 341 36.72 22.56 7.46
C GLY A 341 35.36 22.17 8.02
N ILE A 342 34.43 21.68 7.20
CA ILE A 342 33.19 21.02 7.66
C ILE A 342 33.16 19.58 7.12
N VAL A 343 33.00 18.60 8.01
CA VAL A 343 32.92 17.18 7.65
C VAL A 343 31.68 16.55 8.28
N ILE A 344 30.68 16.26 7.47
CA ILE A 344 29.44 15.61 7.92
C ILE A 344 29.69 14.11 8.14
N THR A 345 29.48 13.63 9.37
CA THR A 345 29.59 12.19 9.70
C THR A 345 28.24 11.49 9.60
N GLN A 346 27.14 12.14 9.99
CA GLN A 346 25.78 11.66 9.77
C GLN A 346 24.83 12.80 9.39
N ALA A 347 23.86 12.50 8.54
CA ALA A 347 22.76 13.39 8.20
C ALA A 347 21.46 12.58 8.13
N ARG A 348 20.45 13.00 8.89
CA ARG A 348 19.14 12.32 8.96
C ARG A 348 18.01 13.35 8.89
N SER A 349 16.91 13.00 8.22
CA SER A 349 15.66 13.77 8.26
C SER A 349 14.57 12.90 8.87
N MET A 350 13.85 13.44 9.86
CA MET A 350 12.81 12.74 10.61
C MET A 350 11.57 13.63 10.72
N TRP A 351 10.59 13.38 9.85
CA TRP A 351 9.21 13.91 9.93
C TRP A 351 9.11 15.45 10.03
N GLY A 352 10.10 16.19 9.53
CA GLY A 352 10.15 17.65 9.52
C GLY A 352 11.26 18.25 10.39
N GLU A 353 11.83 17.47 11.32
CA GLU A 353 13.12 17.79 11.92
C GLU A 353 14.27 17.24 11.06
N TYR A 354 15.41 17.92 11.12
CA TYR A 354 16.65 17.53 10.48
C TYR A 354 17.75 17.44 11.55
N HIS A 355 18.60 16.44 11.45
CA HIS A 355 19.71 16.20 12.38
C HIS A 355 21.01 16.01 11.60
N ILE A 356 22.01 16.82 11.91
CA ILE A 356 23.34 16.80 11.30
C ILE A 356 24.37 16.58 12.40
N GLU A 357 25.18 15.54 12.26
CA GLU A 357 26.35 15.28 13.09
C GLU A 357 27.60 15.45 12.22
N GLY A 358 28.65 16.04 12.80
CA GLY A 358 29.90 16.19 12.07
C GLY A 358 31.04 16.76 12.88
N LEU A 359 32.16 16.95 12.18
CA LEU A 359 33.34 17.64 12.67
C LEU A 359 33.36 19.04 12.04
N ARG A 360 33.71 20.07 12.82
CA ARG A 360 33.90 21.44 12.34
C ARG A 360 35.20 22.07 12.85
N ASP A 361 35.91 22.77 11.97
CA ASP A 361 37.01 23.66 12.34
C ASP A 361 36.46 24.96 12.97
N PRO A 362 37.01 25.44 14.11
CA PRO A 362 36.59 26.72 14.71
C PRO A 362 36.64 27.93 13.77
N LEU A 363 37.52 27.92 12.76
CA LEU A 363 37.70 28.99 11.78
C LEU A 363 36.82 28.85 10.52
N ALA A 364 36.16 27.70 10.31
CA ALA A 364 35.25 27.50 9.18
C ALA A 364 33.96 28.34 9.34
N LYS A 365 33.28 28.62 8.22
CA LYS A 365 32.00 29.35 8.19
C LYS A 365 30.97 28.71 9.14
N SER A 366 30.07 29.50 9.71
CA SER A 366 29.10 29.00 10.68
C SER A 366 27.97 28.19 10.02
N PRO A 367 27.75 26.90 10.38
CA PRO A 367 26.69 26.07 9.79
C PRO A 367 25.29 26.67 9.97
N THR A 368 25.05 27.37 11.08
CA THR A 368 23.79 28.08 11.34
C THR A 368 23.52 29.19 10.33
N ALA A 369 24.55 29.87 9.81
CA ALA A 369 24.38 30.84 8.74
C ALA A 369 24.05 30.14 7.42
N LEU A 370 24.74 29.04 7.09
CA LEU A 370 24.46 28.22 5.90
C LEU A 370 23.05 27.62 5.87
N VAL A 371 22.51 27.21 7.03
CA VAL A 371 21.12 26.75 7.19
C VAL A 371 20.11 27.87 6.86
N VAL A 372 20.35 29.10 7.33
CA VAL A 372 19.52 30.27 6.98
C VAL A 372 19.68 30.65 5.51
N GLU A 373 20.90 30.62 4.98
CA GLU A 373 21.25 30.86 3.57
C GLU A 373 20.65 29.80 2.61
N ALA A 374 20.19 28.66 3.15
CA ALA A 374 19.45 27.61 2.42
C ALA A 374 17.93 27.69 2.63
N GLY A 375 17.41 28.69 3.36
CA GLY A 375 15.99 28.89 3.59
C GLY A 375 15.35 27.89 4.57
N PHE A 376 16.16 27.26 5.44
CA PHE A 376 15.67 26.42 6.53
C PHE A 376 15.54 27.24 7.82
N ASN A 377 14.58 26.85 8.68
CA ASN A 377 14.46 27.42 10.02
C ASN A 377 15.51 26.77 10.94
N PRO A 378 16.42 27.53 11.59
CA PRO A 378 17.40 26.98 12.53
C PRO A 378 16.79 26.11 13.64
N ALA A 379 15.57 26.42 14.10
CA ALA A 379 14.88 25.62 15.12
C ALA A 379 14.47 24.21 14.65
N THR A 380 14.42 23.96 13.33
CA THR A 380 14.10 22.64 12.73
C THR A 380 15.33 21.82 12.37
N VAL A 381 16.54 22.39 12.49
CA VAL A 381 17.81 21.73 12.11
C VAL A 381 18.71 21.63 13.34
N LYS A 382 18.65 20.47 14.02
CA LYS A 382 19.55 20.12 15.12
C LYS A 382 20.92 19.80 14.51
N MET A 383 21.97 20.37 15.09
CA MET A 383 23.34 20.23 14.59
C MET A 383 24.31 20.02 15.74
N GLU A 384 25.03 18.91 15.72
CA GLU A 384 26.02 18.54 16.72
C GLU A 384 27.40 18.47 16.08
N TRP A 385 28.28 19.41 16.48
CA TRP A 385 29.60 19.60 15.88
C TRP A 385 30.70 19.33 16.91
N ALA A 386 31.50 18.29 16.68
CA ALA A 386 32.75 18.09 17.42
C ALA A 386 33.87 18.97 16.81
N PRO A 387 34.75 19.58 17.62
CA PRO A 387 35.86 20.36 17.11
C PRO A 387 36.93 19.44 16.49
N PHE A 388 37.43 19.82 15.31
CA PHE A 388 38.66 19.27 14.75
C PHE A 388 39.51 20.39 14.12
N TYR A 389 40.72 20.08 13.67
CA TYR A 389 41.50 20.99 12.85
C TYR A 389 41.58 20.47 11.42
N ALA A 390 41.07 21.26 10.48
CA ALA A 390 41.19 20.97 9.06
C ALA A 390 42.58 21.35 8.54
N LEU A 391 43.05 20.63 7.51
CA LEU A 391 44.35 20.89 6.87
C LEU A 391 44.21 21.64 5.54
N ASP A 392 43.02 22.18 5.25
CA ASP A 392 42.74 23.03 4.09
C ASP A 392 43.63 24.28 4.11
N ALA A 393 44.27 24.59 2.99
CA ALA A 393 45.29 25.64 2.89
C ALA A 393 44.84 27.00 3.43
N SER A 394 43.59 27.41 3.13
CA SER A 394 42.98 28.66 3.61
C SER A 394 42.82 28.69 5.13
N LEU A 395 42.39 27.58 5.74
CA LEU A 395 42.19 27.47 7.18
C LEU A 395 43.52 27.38 7.93
N VAL A 396 44.51 26.66 7.39
CA VAL A 396 45.86 26.63 7.97
C VAL A 396 46.53 28.02 7.89
N VAL A 397 46.35 28.77 6.80
CA VAL A 397 46.82 30.17 6.69
C VAL A 397 46.13 31.09 7.70
N ALA A 398 44.80 31.03 7.84
CA ALA A 398 44.08 31.83 8.84
C ALA A 398 44.47 31.46 10.29
N ARG A 399 44.73 30.17 10.54
CA ARG A 399 45.25 29.66 11.84
C ARG A 399 46.67 30.14 12.10
N ALA A 400 47.54 30.14 11.10
CA ALA A 400 48.90 30.68 11.21
C ALA A 400 48.88 32.19 11.49
N GLN A 401 48.06 32.96 10.76
CA GLN A 401 47.96 34.42 10.96
C GLN A 401 47.49 34.80 12.37
N SER A 402 46.52 34.06 12.92
CA SER A 402 46.01 34.29 14.27
C SER A 402 46.94 33.78 15.39
N ILE A 403 47.55 32.60 15.26
CA ILE A 403 48.49 32.05 16.25
C ILE A 403 49.81 32.84 16.27
N LEU A 404 50.39 33.12 15.10
CA LEU A 404 51.65 33.86 14.97
C LEU A 404 51.47 35.37 15.15
N ARG A 405 50.22 35.86 15.25
CA ARG A 405 49.87 37.29 15.34
C ARG A 405 50.58 38.12 14.27
N ALA A 406 50.53 37.66 13.03
CA ALA A 406 51.27 38.26 11.94
C ALA A 406 50.74 39.66 11.62
N PRO A 407 51.61 40.67 11.40
CA PRO A 407 51.19 41.98 10.95
C PRO A 407 50.59 41.90 9.54
N GLU A 408 49.72 42.86 9.19
CA GLU A 408 49.00 42.88 7.90
C GLU A 408 49.92 42.96 6.67
N SER A 409 51.17 43.40 6.88
CA SER A 409 52.25 43.42 5.89
C SER A 409 52.88 42.05 5.60
N VAL A 410 52.50 40.99 6.32
CA VAL A 410 52.96 39.61 6.08
C VAL A 410 51.84 38.79 5.44
N LYS A 411 52.16 38.14 4.32
CA LYS A 411 51.30 37.17 3.64
C LYS A 411 51.91 35.78 3.73
N PHE A 412 51.06 34.80 4.01
CA PHE A 412 51.43 33.40 4.05
C PHE A 412 50.94 32.64 2.82
N HIS A 413 51.75 31.72 2.34
CA HIS A 413 51.34 30.65 1.43
C HIS A 413 51.70 29.28 2.04
N ILE A 414 51.05 28.20 1.60
CA ILE A 414 51.32 26.85 2.10
C ILE A 414 51.37 25.82 0.99
N GLU A 415 52.49 25.11 0.91
CA GLU A 415 52.75 24.06 -0.09
C GLU A 415 53.13 22.77 0.64
N GLY A 416 52.28 21.74 0.60
CA GLY A 416 52.59 20.42 1.16
C GLY A 416 52.93 20.35 2.66
N GLY A 417 52.61 21.40 3.44
CA GLY A 417 52.97 21.53 4.85
C GLY A 417 54.19 22.43 5.14
N LEU A 418 54.78 23.03 4.11
CA LEU A 418 55.71 24.16 4.22
C LEU A 418 54.92 25.48 4.27
N LEU A 419 55.05 26.25 5.35
CA LEU A 419 54.52 27.61 5.45
C LEU A 419 55.56 28.61 4.96
N VAL A 420 55.27 29.30 3.86
CA VAL A 420 56.12 30.35 3.30
C VAL A 420 55.59 31.71 3.74
N ALA A 421 56.44 32.54 4.36
CA ALA A 421 56.13 33.90 4.77
C ALA A 421 56.78 34.93 3.82
N THR A 422 56.01 35.94 3.43
CA THR A 422 56.44 37.00 2.49
C THR A 422 55.95 38.37 2.94
N GLY A 423 56.72 39.43 2.63
CA GLY A 423 56.37 40.82 2.95
C GLY A 423 57.30 41.46 4.00
N ALA A 424 56.81 42.45 4.74
CA ALA A 424 57.62 43.21 5.71
C ALA A 424 57.27 42.83 7.16
N ALA A 425 58.28 42.61 8.01
CA ALA A 425 58.09 42.24 9.42
C ALA A 425 59.22 42.74 10.33
N SER A 426 59.01 42.75 11.65
CA SER A 426 60.11 43.01 12.59
C SER A 426 61.02 41.77 12.74
N PRO A 427 62.33 41.96 13.00
CA PRO A 427 63.24 40.84 13.21
C PRO A 427 62.97 40.08 14.51
N ASP A 428 62.23 40.67 15.45
CA ASP A 428 61.73 39.97 16.64
C ASP A 428 60.57 39.05 16.29
N TRP A 429 59.62 39.54 15.48
CA TRP A 429 58.49 38.73 15.01
C TRP A 429 58.97 37.55 14.18
N ALA A 430 59.88 37.74 13.22
CA ALA A 430 60.40 36.65 12.39
C ALA A 430 61.11 35.56 13.22
N ARG A 431 61.91 35.95 14.22
CA ARG A 431 62.58 35.00 15.13
C ARG A 431 61.59 34.18 15.96
N GLU A 432 60.47 34.76 16.37
CA GLU A 432 59.44 34.04 17.14
C GLU A 432 58.50 33.23 16.23
N ALA A 433 58.19 33.73 15.03
CA ALA A 433 57.43 33.00 14.00
C ALA A 433 58.13 31.68 13.62
N ARG A 434 59.47 31.70 13.42
CA ARG A 434 60.29 30.49 13.21
C ARG A 434 60.15 29.43 14.31
N ARG A 435 59.84 29.82 15.55
CA ARG A 435 59.63 28.90 16.68
C ARG A 435 58.19 28.40 16.76
N LEU A 436 57.23 29.29 16.55
CA LEU A 436 55.81 29.01 16.76
C LEU A 436 55.12 28.40 15.52
N ALA A 437 55.66 28.55 14.32
CA ALA A 437 55.04 28.05 13.07
C ALA A 437 54.81 26.53 13.08
N VAL A 438 55.74 25.75 13.62
CA VAL A 438 55.64 24.27 13.72
C VAL A 438 54.63 23.82 14.79
N LEU A 439 54.15 24.74 15.65
CA LEU A 439 53.05 24.47 16.59
C LEU A 439 51.65 24.64 15.95
N VAL A 440 51.57 25.18 14.73
CA VAL A 440 50.29 25.33 14.01
C VAL A 440 49.92 23.99 13.37
N PRO A 441 48.74 23.41 13.69
CA PRO A 441 48.30 22.16 13.08
C PRO A 441 48.30 22.22 11.54
N GLY A 442 49.01 21.28 10.91
CA GLY A 442 49.20 21.20 9.46
C GLY A 442 50.56 21.67 8.94
N ILE A 443 51.39 22.30 9.79
CA ILE A 443 52.65 22.92 9.38
C ILE A 443 53.83 22.08 9.89
N SER A 444 54.64 21.58 8.96
CA SER A 444 55.82 20.75 9.23
C SER A 444 57.14 21.52 9.06
N GLN A 445 57.14 22.56 8.23
CA GLN A 445 58.30 23.40 7.94
C GLN A 445 57.87 24.87 7.79
N TYR A 446 58.81 25.78 8.00
CA TYR A 446 58.61 27.23 7.86
C TYR A 446 59.78 27.85 7.10
N GLN A 447 59.48 28.71 6.13
CA GLN A 447 60.46 29.43 5.32
C GLN A 447 60.07 30.91 5.24
N ASP A 448 61.05 31.78 5.46
CA ASP A 448 60.85 33.22 5.51
C ASP A 448 61.95 34.02 4.78
N ASP A 449 62.60 33.39 3.79
CA ASP A 449 63.54 34.05 2.87
C ASP A 449 62.89 35.20 2.06
N GLY A 450 61.56 35.20 1.97
CA GLY A 450 60.75 36.28 1.39
C GLY A 450 60.34 37.39 2.35
N LEU A 451 60.80 37.37 3.61
CA LEU A 451 60.56 38.47 4.57
C LEU A 451 61.68 39.51 4.52
N MET A 452 61.28 40.76 4.34
CA MET A 452 62.14 41.91 4.61
C MET A 452 62.07 42.21 6.11
N THR A 453 63.07 41.73 6.88
CA THR A 453 63.12 41.84 8.35
C THR A 453 63.88 43.06 8.87
N ALA A 454 64.19 44.04 8.01
CA ALA A 454 64.88 45.26 8.42
C ALA A 454 63.93 46.16 9.23
N SER A 455 64.31 46.51 10.46
CA SER A 455 63.47 47.33 11.31
C SER A 455 63.50 48.80 10.87
N ILE A 456 62.35 49.27 10.35
CA ILE A 456 62.14 50.66 9.91
C ILE A 456 62.73 51.70 10.89
N PRO A 457 62.53 51.63 12.22
CA PRO A 457 63.14 52.59 13.15
C PRO A 457 64.67 52.61 13.14
N ALA A 458 65.34 51.47 12.90
CA ALA A 458 66.80 51.40 12.82
C ALA A 458 67.33 51.91 11.48
N LEU A 459 66.57 51.76 10.38
CA LEU A 459 66.91 52.39 9.10
C LEU A 459 66.78 53.93 9.20
N LEU A 460 65.70 54.43 9.83
CA LEU A 460 65.52 55.85 10.12
C LEU A 460 66.62 56.41 11.02
N ASP A 461 66.97 55.73 12.12
CA ASP A 461 68.07 56.14 13.01
C ASP A 461 69.42 56.16 12.28
N ARG A 462 69.68 55.21 11.37
CA ARG A 462 70.90 55.17 10.55
C ARG A 462 70.97 56.33 9.54
N ILE A 463 69.84 56.79 8.98
CA ILE A 463 69.78 58.02 8.18
C ILE A 463 70.01 59.25 9.08
N ASN A 464 69.29 59.35 10.20
CA ASN A 464 69.27 60.51 11.08
C ASN A 464 70.60 60.79 11.78
N ARG A 465 71.48 59.78 11.90
CA ARG A 465 72.86 59.93 12.39
C ARG A 465 73.87 60.30 11.31
N THR A 466 73.47 60.37 10.04
CA THR A 466 74.39 60.73 8.96
C THR A 466 74.62 62.25 8.92
N VAL A 467 75.88 62.64 9.10
CA VAL A 467 76.35 64.03 9.04
C VAL A 467 77.33 64.14 7.87
N ILE A 468 77.08 65.08 6.96
CA ILE A 468 77.93 65.32 5.78
C ILE A 468 78.79 66.55 6.04
N HIS A 469 80.12 66.43 5.97
CA HIS A 469 81.03 67.53 6.24
C HIS A 469 81.45 68.28 4.95
N PHE A 470 81.74 69.58 5.09
CA PHE A 470 82.11 70.46 3.98
C PHE A 470 83.41 71.25 4.25
N PRO A 471 84.25 71.46 3.22
CA PRO A 471 85.39 72.37 3.29
C PRO A 471 85.00 73.81 3.65
N SER A 472 85.99 74.59 4.09
CA SER A 472 85.78 76.03 4.36
C SER A 472 85.36 76.76 3.09
N GLY A 473 84.34 77.62 3.20
CA GLY A 473 83.78 78.39 2.07
C GLY A 473 83.09 77.58 0.97
N SER A 474 83.05 76.25 1.03
CA SER A 474 82.51 75.40 -0.03
C SER A 474 81.16 74.75 0.31
N SER A 475 80.39 74.51 -0.75
CA SER A 475 79.16 73.70 -0.82
C SER A 475 79.36 72.40 -1.63
N THR A 476 80.57 72.11 -2.12
CA THR A 476 80.87 70.86 -2.86
C THR A 476 81.00 69.66 -1.93
N VAL A 477 80.23 68.61 -2.17
CA VAL A 477 80.44 67.29 -1.56
C VAL A 477 81.73 66.67 -2.12
N GLU A 478 82.57 66.09 -1.26
CA GLU A 478 83.84 65.43 -1.65
C GLU A 478 83.67 63.90 -1.85
N GLY A 479 84.75 63.16 -2.10
CA GLY A 479 84.71 61.74 -2.46
C GLY A 479 84.04 60.85 -1.40
N ALA A 480 84.61 60.78 -0.20
CA ALA A 480 84.10 59.95 0.90
C ALA A 480 82.65 60.30 1.29
N GLU A 481 82.29 61.58 1.21
CA GLU A 481 80.94 62.07 1.50
C GLU A 481 79.92 61.66 0.41
N ARG A 482 80.32 61.52 -0.86
CA ARG A 482 79.46 60.93 -1.91
C ARG A 482 79.21 59.43 -1.69
N ASP A 483 80.12 58.72 -1.03
CA ASP A 483 79.97 57.30 -0.68
C ASP A 483 79.09 57.12 0.55
N ALA A 484 79.20 58.01 1.55
CA ALA A 484 78.25 58.12 2.65
C ALA A 484 76.82 58.40 2.13
N LEU A 485 76.64 59.39 1.25
CA LEU A 485 75.35 59.65 0.59
C LEU A 485 74.91 58.48 -0.31
N GLY A 486 75.84 57.75 -0.94
CA GLY A 486 75.53 56.51 -1.66
C GLY A 486 74.94 55.41 -0.77
N THR A 487 75.42 55.33 0.47
CA THR A 487 74.88 54.43 1.49
C THR A 487 73.47 54.89 1.92
N VAL A 488 73.26 56.20 2.12
CA VAL A 488 71.92 56.76 2.40
C VAL A 488 70.94 56.48 1.25
N SER A 489 71.34 56.65 -0.02
CA SER A 489 70.52 56.28 -1.19
C SER A 489 70.22 54.78 -1.28
N ALA A 490 70.99 53.90 -0.65
CA ALA A 490 70.65 52.48 -0.52
C ALA A 490 69.60 52.25 0.57
N ILE A 491 69.79 52.87 1.74
CA ILE A 491 68.86 52.78 2.87
C ILE A 491 67.48 53.35 2.51
N LEU A 492 67.41 54.49 1.82
CA LEU A 492 66.14 55.09 1.41
C LEU A 492 65.33 54.18 0.46
N ARG A 493 66.00 53.49 -0.48
CA ARG A 493 65.33 52.51 -1.36
C ARG A 493 64.90 51.24 -0.64
N GLU A 494 65.68 50.76 0.34
CA GLU A 494 65.27 49.68 1.25
C GLU A 494 64.02 50.09 2.06
N LEU A 495 63.96 51.34 2.49
CA LEU A 495 62.88 51.91 3.29
C LEU A 495 61.60 52.14 2.46
N ASP A 496 61.70 52.73 1.26
CA ASP A 496 60.57 52.88 0.32
C ASP A 496 59.98 51.51 -0.10
N GLN A 497 60.81 50.48 -0.30
CA GLN A 497 60.32 49.11 -0.56
C GLN A 497 59.53 48.49 0.60
N LEU A 498 59.93 48.76 1.85
CA LEU A 498 59.20 48.33 3.06
C LEU A 498 57.86 49.09 3.22
N VAL A 499 57.84 50.36 2.82
CA VAL A 499 56.80 51.35 3.13
C VAL A 499 55.74 51.47 2.02
N SER A 500 56.14 51.20 0.76
CA SER A 500 55.25 51.07 -0.39
C SER A 500 54.16 49.99 -0.21
N GLN A 501 54.39 48.99 0.66
CA GLN A 501 53.40 47.94 0.95
C GLN A 501 52.34 48.36 2.00
N SER A 502 52.57 49.45 2.74
CA SER A 502 51.69 49.92 3.83
C SER A 502 50.95 51.23 3.54
N GLY A 503 51.10 51.82 2.34
CA GLY A 503 50.44 53.08 1.97
C GLY A 503 50.99 54.32 2.70
N GLN A 504 52.23 54.24 3.17
CA GLN A 504 52.98 55.32 3.78
C GLN A 504 54.00 55.91 2.79
N ARG A 505 54.66 57.01 3.15
CA ARG A 505 55.73 57.66 2.38
C ARG A 505 56.88 58.08 3.29
N VAL A 506 58.06 58.24 2.68
CA VAL A 506 59.27 58.75 3.35
C VAL A 506 59.40 60.24 3.06
N ASP A 507 59.40 61.05 4.12
CA ASP A 507 59.74 62.47 4.02
C ASP A 507 61.17 62.66 4.52
N LEU A 508 62.02 63.31 3.71
CA LEU A 508 63.43 63.53 3.97
C LEU A 508 63.74 65.03 4.03
N GLU A 509 63.89 65.54 5.25
CA GLU A 509 64.36 66.90 5.52
C GLU A 509 65.90 66.94 5.49
N VAL A 510 66.46 67.86 4.71
CA VAL A 510 67.91 68.10 4.61
C VAL A 510 68.21 69.49 5.17
N LEU A 511 68.90 69.53 6.31
CA LEU A 511 69.24 70.76 7.03
C LEU A 511 70.70 71.15 6.80
N GLY A 512 70.91 72.29 6.15
CA GLY A 512 72.24 72.86 5.95
C GLY A 512 72.69 73.73 7.12
N TRP A 513 73.95 73.61 7.53
CA TRP A 513 74.55 74.39 8.61
C TRP A 513 75.82 75.14 8.14
N THR A 514 76.08 76.26 8.82
CA THR A 514 77.29 77.07 8.67
C THR A 514 77.88 77.41 10.04
N ASP A 515 79.19 77.69 10.04
CA ASP A 515 79.85 78.34 11.18
C ASP A 515 79.44 79.83 11.26
N ALA A 516 79.86 80.52 12.32
CA ALA A 516 79.53 81.94 12.52
C ALA A 516 80.44 82.90 11.71
N THR A 517 81.24 82.39 10.77
CA THR A 517 82.32 83.14 10.13
C THR A 517 81.89 83.72 8.78
N GLY A 518 81.13 84.82 8.83
CA GLY A 518 80.70 85.55 7.63
C GLY A 518 79.61 86.58 7.92
N SER A 519 78.97 87.11 6.88
CA SER A 519 77.74 87.89 7.05
C SER A 519 76.52 86.94 7.13
N PRO A 520 75.47 87.26 7.90
CA PRO A 520 74.31 86.37 8.03
C PRO A 520 73.67 85.97 6.68
N ALA A 521 73.60 86.90 5.73
CA ALA A 521 73.10 86.63 4.38
C ALA A 521 74.00 85.64 3.60
N ARG A 522 75.34 85.76 3.72
CA ARG A 522 76.28 84.83 3.07
C ARG A 522 76.22 83.44 3.69
N ASN A 523 76.02 83.36 5.00
CA ASN A 523 75.93 82.10 5.73
C ASN A 523 74.58 81.39 5.48
N LEU A 524 73.48 82.14 5.33
CA LEU A 524 72.19 81.63 4.87
C LEU A 524 72.23 81.13 3.41
N GLN A 525 72.93 81.84 2.52
CA GLN A 525 73.18 81.36 1.16
C GLN A 525 73.96 80.04 1.17
N LEU A 526 75.06 79.97 1.93
CA LEU A 526 75.94 78.81 1.97
C LEU A 526 75.29 77.57 2.62
N SER A 527 74.39 77.74 3.60
CA SER A 527 73.61 76.61 4.15
C SER A 527 72.61 76.06 3.12
N GLN A 528 71.91 76.92 2.37
CA GLN A 528 71.03 76.51 1.27
C GLN A 528 71.81 75.77 0.17
N GLU A 529 72.99 76.27 -0.21
CA GLU A 529 73.83 75.63 -1.24
C GLU A 529 74.32 74.25 -0.80
N ARG A 530 74.70 74.07 0.48
CA ARG A 530 75.08 72.76 1.03
C ARG A 530 73.93 71.76 1.05
N ALA A 531 72.74 72.17 1.50
CA ALA A 531 71.56 71.32 1.48
C ALA A 531 71.18 70.92 0.05
N ARG A 532 71.20 71.88 -0.89
CA ARG A 532 71.00 71.62 -2.33
C ARG A 532 72.03 70.65 -2.92
N ALA A 533 73.30 70.74 -2.52
CA ALA A 533 74.34 69.82 -2.99
C ALA A 533 74.14 68.37 -2.50
N VAL A 534 73.66 68.19 -1.26
CA VAL A 534 73.24 66.87 -0.76
C VAL A 534 72.03 66.34 -1.53
N VAL A 535 71.00 67.16 -1.74
CA VAL A 535 69.80 66.79 -2.50
C VAL A 535 70.14 66.44 -3.96
N ALA A 536 71.08 67.14 -4.60
CA ALA A 536 71.57 66.83 -5.94
C ALA A 536 72.21 65.43 -6.00
N VAL A 537 73.15 65.12 -5.11
CA VAL A 537 73.83 63.79 -5.09
C VAL A 537 72.87 62.64 -4.78
N LEU A 538 71.85 62.87 -3.95
CA LEU A 538 70.82 61.88 -3.65
C LEU A 538 69.86 61.66 -4.83
N SER A 539 69.45 62.73 -5.53
CA SER A 539 68.54 62.65 -6.68
C SER A 539 69.20 62.16 -7.96
N GLU A 540 70.49 62.41 -8.19
CA GLU A 540 71.30 61.80 -9.26
C GLU A 540 71.24 60.26 -9.23
N LYS A 541 71.14 59.66 -8.04
CA LYS A 541 71.07 58.20 -7.84
C LYS A 541 69.66 57.61 -7.94
N ARG A 542 68.66 58.41 -8.35
CA ARG A 542 67.22 58.08 -8.41
C ARG A 542 66.66 57.48 -7.11
N LEU A 543 66.23 58.37 -6.23
CA LEU A 543 65.07 58.09 -5.38
C LEU A 543 63.82 58.05 -6.27
N ASP A 544 62.83 57.23 -5.92
CA ASP A 544 61.61 57.11 -6.70
C ASP A 544 60.60 58.22 -6.36
N ARG A 545 59.50 58.32 -7.11
CA ARG A 545 58.52 59.43 -6.97
C ARG A 545 57.71 59.43 -5.66
N SER A 546 58.02 58.55 -4.72
CA SER A 546 57.40 58.41 -3.39
C SER A 546 57.82 59.50 -2.41
N ASP A 547 59.07 59.97 -2.49
CA ASP A 547 59.75 60.66 -1.39
C ASP A 547 59.64 62.19 -1.46
N THR A 548 59.27 62.84 -0.36
CA THR A 548 59.27 64.31 -0.25
C THR A 548 60.62 64.80 0.25
N MET A 549 61.42 65.45 -0.60
CA MET A 549 62.69 66.06 -0.19
C MET A 549 62.49 67.53 0.19
N VAL A 550 62.62 67.87 1.47
CA VAL A 550 62.46 69.24 2.00
C VAL A 550 63.83 69.84 2.33
N ILE A 551 64.08 71.07 1.89
CA ILE A 551 65.32 71.80 2.20
C ILE A 551 65.03 72.82 3.31
N GLY A 552 65.53 72.56 4.51
CA GLY A 552 65.45 73.48 5.64
C GLY A 552 66.76 74.21 5.91
N THR A 553 66.66 75.41 6.48
CA THR A 553 67.82 76.23 6.87
C THR A 553 67.75 76.60 8.34
N VAL A 554 68.74 76.20 9.12
CA VAL A 554 68.81 76.57 10.54
C VAL A 554 69.74 77.77 10.73
N GLY A 555 69.22 78.84 11.33
CA GLY A 555 70.01 80.03 11.67
C GLY A 555 70.89 79.80 12.92
N PRO A 556 71.93 80.63 13.16
CA PRO A 556 72.88 80.43 14.26
C PRO A 556 72.31 80.43 15.69
N GLN A 557 71.04 80.83 15.88
CA GLN A 557 70.41 81.00 17.20
C GLN A 557 69.44 79.89 17.61
N ASP A 558 69.07 78.94 16.73
CA ASP A 558 68.05 77.94 17.09
C ASP A 558 68.64 76.77 17.91
N GLN A 559 68.90 77.06 19.18
CA GLN A 559 69.58 76.16 20.12
C GLN A 559 68.60 75.56 21.13
N ARG A 560 67.99 74.43 20.79
CA ARG A 560 67.26 73.56 21.75
C ARG A 560 67.65 72.10 21.58
N GLY A 561 68.53 71.61 22.46
CA GLY A 561 68.62 70.18 22.78
C GLY A 561 69.71 69.36 22.09
N SER A 562 70.99 69.60 22.40
CA SER A 562 71.99 68.53 22.65
C SER A 562 73.35 69.14 23.01
N THR A 563 73.97 68.65 24.09
CA THR A 563 75.17 69.26 24.69
C THR A 563 76.40 68.37 24.52
N GLN A 564 76.85 68.18 23.28
CA GLN A 564 78.16 67.60 23.01
C GLN A 564 78.74 68.10 21.67
N GLU A 565 80.06 68.21 21.63
CA GLU A 565 80.92 68.64 20.51
C GLU A 565 80.57 69.98 19.82
N ILE A 566 81.06 71.06 20.45
CA ILE A 566 81.15 72.40 19.87
C ILE A 566 82.26 72.39 18.81
N GLY A 567 81.93 71.93 17.60
CA GLY A 567 82.86 71.74 16.49
C GLY A 567 82.38 72.32 15.16
N ASN A 568 82.65 73.60 14.92
CA ASN A 568 82.86 74.20 13.58
C ASN A 568 81.88 73.72 12.47
N ARG A 569 80.57 73.97 12.65
CA ARG A 569 79.45 73.36 11.87
C ARG A 569 79.40 73.75 10.38
N ARG A 570 80.34 73.23 9.59
CA ARG A 570 80.27 73.17 8.13
C ARG A 570 79.71 71.82 7.71
N ILE A 571 78.43 71.60 8.01
CA ILE A 571 77.79 70.30 7.87
C ILE A 571 76.41 70.40 7.22
N ALA A 572 75.93 69.29 6.69
CA ALA A 572 74.50 69.05 6.49
C ALA A 572 74.06 67.81 7.28
N THR A 573 72.85 67.85 7.83
CA THR A 573 72.26 66.76 8.60
C THR A 573 70.97 66.31 7.93
N LEU A 574 70.79 65.00 7.81
CA LEU A 574 69.60 64.38 7.22
C LEU A 574 68.60 64.01 8.31
N ARG A 575 67.30 64.11 8.01
CA ARG A 575 66.22 63.69 8.90
C ARG A 575 65.11 63.02 8.10
N ALA A 576 64.96 61.71 8.26
CA ALA A 576 63.88 60.93 7.68
C ALA A 576 62.73 60.72 8.68
N THR A 577 61.51 60.88 8.18
CA THR A 577 60.24 60.63 8.90
C THR A 577 59.27 59.87 7.99
N LEU A 578 58.22 59.29 8.58
CA LEU A 578 57.18 58.57 7.85
C LEU A 578 55.82 59.25 8.00
N THR A 579 55.14 59.42 6.88
CA THR A 579 53.85 60.11 6.78
C THR A 579 52.86 59.22 6.01
N ALA A 580 51.59 59.19 6.42
CA ALA A 580 50.56 58.41 5.74
C ALA A 580 50.08 59.11 4.46
N GLN A 581 49.82 58.37 3.38
CA GLN A 581 49.24 58.95 2.16
C GLN A 581 47.84 59.54 2.45
N GLY A 582 47.75 60.87 2.53
CA GLY A 582 46.51 61.59 2.77
C GLY A 582 46.59 62.73 3.79
N GLN A 583 47.68 62.83 4.56
CA GLN A 583 47.97 64.03 5.36
C GLN A 583 48.99 64.91 4.64
N ASP A 584 48.51 65.77 3.74
CA ASP A 584 49.31 66.91 3.26
C ASP A 584 49.63 67.83 4.45
N SER A 585 50.90 68.17 4.60
CA SER A 585 51.43 68.95 5.73
C SER A 585 50.97 70.41 5.71
N GLN A 586 49.78 70.69 6.24
CA GLN A 586 49.38 72.04 6.63
C GLN A 586 50.18 72.49 7.86
N THR A 587 51.45 72.86 7.66
CA THR A 587 52.27 73.55 8.67
C THR A 587 53.47 74.25 8.01
N ALA A 588 53.80 75.45 8.50
CA ALA A 588 54.95 76.28 8.11
C ALA A 588 54.95 76.91 6.70
N ASP A 589 54.28 78.06 6.59
CA ASP A 589 54.98 79.33 6.34
C ASP A 589 54.69 80.25 7.57
N PRO A 590 55.45 81.33 7.84
CA PRO A 590 55.57 81.96 9.17
C PRO A 590 54.46 82.94 9.58
#